data_AF-A0A9E3VL23-F1
#
_entry.id   AF-A0A9E3VL23-F1
#
_cell.length_a   1.000
_cell.length_b   1.000
_cell.length_c   1.000
_cell.angle_alpha   90.00
_cell.angle_beta   90.00
_cell.angle_gamma   90.00
#
_symmetry.space_group_name_H-M   'P 1'
#
loop_
_entity.id
_entity.type
_entity.pdbx_description
1 polymer ?
#
loop_
_entity_poly.entity_id
_entity_poly.type
_entity_poly.pdbx_seq_one_letter_code
_entity_poly.pdbx_strand_id
1 'polypeptide(L)'
;MTDAASERLKEFREQNRAAAESRLQTGRAARFFMGAAILLVVAASSAWIGFGLSDGNVAAGGLTAEQWRKYALKLEEKQLPTAAMDAYDRYLEHACLTDEARAKTCFSVAKIAIEEKQYERALAYLYEAEMLAPDSDVKDELNKKVVLCLEKLGRTSALQRELETRSTARRTAKDIAPEEIVLAEFGGEVITDKDLEREIERMPEADRAAYSAPEKRAEFLRNLVIQRVLIDKALRQELDADKEVQAQLEAQRNSLIVHKLLASEVQQKISVTKEDVERFYKAEPDHFKAPNSGDVLPFDQVRDRAERILRMKKSDEETRVFIDKVLAEKDAKFFTERLKPAEGGT
;
A
#
# COMPACT_ATOMS: atom_id res chain seq x y z
N MET A 1 38.36 -25.53 12.23
CA MET A 1 37.96 -24.96 10.93
C MET A 1 37.59 -23.47 11.07
N THR A 2 38.31 -22.69 11.88
CA THR A 2 37.96 -21.30 12.21
C THR A 2 38.97 -20.26 11.74
N ASP A 3 40.22 -20.65 11.42
CA ASP A 3 41.25 -19.70 10.97
C ASP A 3 41.14 -19.32 9.48
N ALA A 4 40.85 -20.28 8.60
CA ALA A 4 40.78 -20.03 7.15
C ALA A 4 39.65 -19.07 6.73
N ALA A 5 38.57 -18.98 7.51
CA ALA A 5 37.48 -18.03 7.27
C ALA A 5 37.85 -16.61 7.72
N SER A 6 38.67 -16.48 8.77
CA SER A 6 39.14 -15.20 9.31
C SER A 6 40.18 -14.56 8.40
N GLU A 7 41.11 -15.37 7.87
CA GLU A 7 42.09 -14.91 6.86
C GLU A 7 41.41 -14.42 5.59
N ARG A 8 40.46 -15.20 5.05
CA ARG A 8 39.70 -14.79 3.85
C ARG A 8 38.92 -13.49 4.05
N LEU A 9 38.40 -13.24 5.25
CA LEU A 9 37.69 -12.01 5.56
C LEU A 9 38.64 -10.80 5.68
N LYS A 10 39.88 -11.01 6.14
CA LYS A 10 40.91 -9.98 6.19
C LYS A 10 41.42 -9.64 4.79
N GLU A 11 41.72 -10.65 3.96
CA GLU A 11 42.14 -10.45 2.57
C GLU A 11 41.06 -9.73 1.74
N PHE A 12 39.78 -10.09 1.93
CA PHE A 12 38.66 -9.42 1.26
C PHE A 12 38.50 -7.96 1.69
N ARG A 13 38.77 -7.63 2.95
CA ARG A 13 38.71 -6.25 3.45
C ARG A 13 39.88 -5.41 2.96
N GLU A 14 41.08 -5.99 2.85
CA GLU A 14 42.24 -5.28 2.29
C GLU A 14 42.13 -5.05 0.79
N GLN A 15 41.65 -6.04 0.01
CA GLN A 15 41.40 -5.86 -1.42
C GLN A 15 40.36 -4.76 -1.69
N ASN A 16 39.28 -4.71 -0.90
CA ASN A 16 38.27 -3.68 -1.07
C ASN A 16 38.71 -2.30 -0.58
N ARG A 17 39.61 -2.23 0.41
CA ARG A 17 40.20 -0.96 0.87
C ARG A 17 41.15 -0.38 -0.17
N ALA A 18 42.00 -1.20 -0.77
CA ALA A 18 42.88 -0.78 -1.87
C ALA A 18 42.10 -0.32 -3.12
N ALA A 19 40.99 -1.00 -3.43
CA ALA A 19 40.08 -0.61 -4.52
C ALA A 19 39.31 0.68 -4.23
N ALA A 20 39.00 0.98 -2.97
CA ALA A 20 38.36 2.23 -2.56
C ALA A 20 39.34 3.43 -2.61
N GLU A 21 40.59 3.21 -2.22
CA GLU A 21 41.64 4.26 -2.25
C GLU A 21 42.06 4.61 -3.68
N SER A 22 42.11 3.64 -4.61
CA SER A 22 42.40 3.90 -6.03
C SER A 22 41.27 4.66 -6.75
N ARG A 23 40.00 4.40 -6.38
CA ARG A 23 38.82 5.13 -6.88
C ARG A 23 38.76 6.57 -6.37
N LEU A 24 39.27 6.84 -5.17
CA LEU A 24 39.39 8.19 -4.61
C LEU A 24 40.53 9.00 -5.22
N GLN A 25 41.67 8.38 -5.57
CA GLN A 25 42.77 9.07 -6.26
C GLN A 25 42.44 9.38 -7.73
N THR A 26 41.80 8.46 -8.45
CA THR A 26 41.37 8.68 -9.85
C THR A 26 40.27 9.74 -9.97
N GLY A 27 39.43 9.92 -8.94
CA GLY A 27 38.43 10.99 -8.88
C GLY A 27 38.95 12.39 -8.51
N ARG A 28 40.14 12.52 -7.90
CA ARG A 28 40.75 13.82 -7.56
C ARG A 28 41.59 14.40 -8.72
N ALA A 29 42.21 13.56 -9.54
CA ALA A 29 42.98 14.01 -10.72
C ALA A 29 42.08 14.58 -11.84
N ALA A 30 40.89 14.02 -12.06
CA ALA A 30 39.95 14.50 -13.07
C ALA A 30 39.28 15.85 -12.72
N ARG A 31 39.25 16.22 -11.43
CA ARG A 31 38.66 17.50 -10.98
C ARG A 31 39.63 18.68 -11.02
N PHE A 32 40.94 18.44 -11.15
CA PHE A 32 41.93 19.52 -11.27
C PHE A 32 42.22 19.96 -12.72
N PHE A 33 41.97 19.13 -13.73
CA PHE A 33 42.20 19.49 -15.13
C PHE A 33 41.01 20.16 -15.85
N MET A 34 39.81 20.12 -15.28
CA MET A 34 38.64 20.84 -15.85
C MET A 34 38.41 22.23 -15.23
N GLY A 35 39.20 22.60 -14.20
CA GLY A 35 39.12 23.90 -13.53
C GLY A 35 40.11 24.96 -14.04
N ALA A 36 41.10 24.59 -14.86
CA ALA A 36 42.15 25.50 -15.33
C ALA A 36 41.90 26.09 -16.74
N ALA A 37 40.87 25.62 -17.47
CA ALA A 37 40.60 26.08 -18.84
C ALA A 37 39.51 27.18 -18.94
N ILE A 38 38.78 27.48 -17.86
CA ILE A 38 37.69 28.48 -17.86
C ILE A 38 38.11 29.81 -17.21
N LEU A 39 39.27 29.87 -16.54
CA LEU A 39 39.81 31.09 -15.92
C LEU A 39 40.65 31.98 -16.86
N LEU A 40 40.77 31.64 -18.16
CA LEU A 40 41.56 32.39 -19.14
C LEU A 40 40.76 32.98 -20.32
N VAL A 41 39.44 33.15 -20.18
CA VAL A 41 38.61 33.86 -21.18
C VAL A 41 37.95 35.14 -20.65
N VAL A 42 38.06 35.44 -19.34
CA VAL A 42 37.49 36.69 -18.77
C VAL A 42 38.52 37.81 -18.60
N ALA A 43 39.80 37.58 -18.92
CA ALA A 43 40.85 38.61 -18.83
C ALA A 43 41.05 39.46 -20.10
N ALA A 44 40.09 39.46 -21.03
CA ALA A 44 40.21 40.19 -22.31
C ALA A 44 38.97 41.01 -22.66
N SER A 45 38.54 41.89 -21.75
CA SER A 45 37.72 43.06 -22.10
C SER A 45 37.73 44.13 -21.00
N SER A 46 38.87 44.33 -20.33
CA SER A 46 39.10 45.53 -19.50
C SER A 46 39.65 46.66 -20.38
N ALA A 47 38.78 47.29 -21.15
CA ALA A 47 39.01 48.62 -21.70
C ALA A 47 37.66 49.20 -22.15
N TRP A 48 37.00 49.95 -21.26
CA TRP A 48 36.53 51.31 -21.50
C TRP A 48 35.94 51.87 -20.20
N ILE A 49 36.33 53.10 -19.91
CA ILE A 49 36.09 53.89 -18.71
C ILE A 49 34.64 54.41 -18.72
N GLY A 50 34.00 54.45 -17.55
CA GLY A 50 32.75 55.18 -17.36
C GLY A 50 32.20 55.07 -15.95
N PHE A 51 32.65 55.97 -15.07
CA PHE A 51 32.12 56.22 -13.74
C PHE A 51 30.60 56.48 -13.79
N GLY A 52 29.82 55.67 -13.06
CA GLY A 52 28.39 55.88 -12.87
C GLY A 52 27.88 54.99 -11.75
N LEU A 53 27.53 55.60 -10.61
CA LEU A 53 26.79 54.96 -9.54
C LEU A 53 25.49 54.37 -10.12
N SER A 54 25.36 53.05 -10.10
CA SER A 54 24.12 52.36 -10.43
C SER A 54 24.07 51.08 -9.60
N ASP A 55 23.06 50.98 -8.74
CA ASP A 55 22.71 49.79 -7.97
C ASP A 55 22.58 48.58 -8.92
N GLY A 56 23.59 47.73 -8.89
CA GLY A 56 23.66 46.53 -9.72
C GLY A 56 22.79 45.42 -9.17
N ASN A 57 21.50 45.45 -9.53
CA ASN A 57 20.68 44.25 -9.62
C ASN A 57 21.36 43.29 -10.61
N VAL A 58 21.98 42.22 -10.11
CA VAL A 58 22.53 41.16 -10.96
C VAL A 58 21.34 40.41 -11.55
N ALA A 59 20.98 40.74 -12.79
CA ALA A 59 19.93 40.05 -13.53
C ALA A 59 20.37 38.61 -13.81
N ALA A 60 20.04 37.69 -12.89
CA ALA A 60 20.08 36.26 -13.14
C ALA A 60 19.06 35.95 -14.26
N GLY A 61 19.51 35.34 -15.35
CA GLY A 61 18.69 35.04 -16.55
C GLY A 61 17.59 33.98 -16.36
N GLY A 62 17.19 33.68 -15.12
CA GLY A 62 16.10 32.78 -14.78
C GLY A 62 14.80 33.51 -14.46
N LEU A 63 13.69 32.77 -14.42
CA LEU A 63 12.42 33.31 -13.93
C LEU A 63 12.56 33.69 -12.45
N THR A 64 11.97 34.82 -12.05
CA THR A 64 11.85 35.21 -10.65
C THR A 64 10.91 34.27 -9.89
N ALA A 65 10.97 34.26 -8.56
CA ALA A 65 10.05 33.49 -7.73
C ALA A 65 8.57 33.76 -8.08
N GLU A 66 8.19 35.03 -8.26
CA GLU A 66 6.81 35.36 -8.62
C GLU A 66 6.44 34.87 -10.04
N GLN A 67 7.39 34.87 -10.97
CA GLN A 67 7.20 34.31 -12.30
C GLN A 67 7.04 32.79 -12.25
N TRP A 68 7.81 32.07 -11.42
CA TRP A 68 7.64 30.64 -11.18
C TRP A 68 6.26 30.32 -10.59
N ARG A 69 5.79 31.11 -9.61
CA ARG A 69 4.44 30.97 -9.05
C ARG A 69 3.35 31.15 -10.11
N LYS A 70 3.43 32.23 -10.90
CA LYS A 70 2.47 32.49 -12.00
C LYS A 70 2.49 31.38 -13.04
N TYR A 71 3.68 30.86 -13.34
CA TYR A 71 3.85 29.76 -14.28
C TYR A 71 3.23 28.46 -13.75
N ALA A 72 3.45 28.11 -12.48
CA ALA A 72 2.85 26.95 -11.85
C ALA A 72 1.30 27.01 -11.89
N LEU A 73 0.72 28.15 -11.51
CA LEU A 73 -0.75 28.37 -11.58
C LEU A 73 -1.29 28.22 -13.00
N LYS A 74 -0.57 28.73 -14.01
CA LYS A 74 -0.97 28.58 -15.41
C LYS A 74 -0.93 27.11 -15.85
N LEU A 75 0.05 26.33 -15.40
CA LEU A 75 0.15 24.91 -15.72
C LEU A 75 -0.98 24.12 -15.06
N GLU A 76 -1.35 24.47 -13.82
CA GLU A 76 -2.51 23.91 -13.11
C GLU A 76 -3.82 24.20 -13.86
N GLU A 77 -4.04 25.44 -14.31
CA GLU A 77 -5.20 25.82 -15.14
C GLU A 77 -5.28 25.03 -16.45
N LYS A 78 -4.12 24.68 -17.02
CA LYS A 78 -4.02 23.86 -18.25
C LYS A 78 -4.02 22.36 -17.99
N GLN A 79 -4.27 21.93 -16.75
CA GLN A 79 -4.31 20.51 -16.36
C GLN A 79 -3.00 19.78 -16.70
N LEU A 80 -1.86 20.43 -16.44
CA LEU A 80 -0.51 19.89 -16.61
C LEU A 80 0.14 19.68 -15.24
N PRO A 81 -0.33 18.71 -14.43
CA PRO A 81 -0.03 18.62 -13.00
C PRO A 81 1.45 18.32 -12.71
N THR A 82 2.09 17.43 -13.47
CA THR A 82 3.52 17.13 -13.30
C THR A 82 4.38 18.38 -13.53
N ALA A 83 4.12 19.11 -14.61
CA ALA A 83 4.85 20.33 -14.92
C ALA A 83 4.55 21.45 -13.89
N ALA A 84 3.31 21.52 -13.39
CA ALA A 84 2.92 22.48 -12.36
C ALA A 84 3.69 22.22 -11.05
N MET A 85 3.81 20.96 -10.61
CA MET A 85 4.60 20.60 -9.43
C MET A 85 6.08 20.96 -9.60
N ASP A 86 6.68 20.70 -10.76
CA ASP A 86 8.07 21.07 -11.02
C ASP A 86 8.30 22.59 -11.02
N ALA A 87 7.31 23.38 -11.49
CA ALA A 87 7.34 24.83 -11.39
C ALA A 87 7.18 25.32 -9.94
N TYR A 88 6.35 24.64 -9.14
CA TYR A 88 6.25 24.91 -7.70
C TYR A 88 7.53 24.56 -6.95
N ASP A 89 8.27 23.52 -7.33
CA ASP A 89 9.59 23.21 -6.75
C ASP A 89 10.56 24.36 -6.97
N ARG A 90 10.65 24.86 -8.21
CA ARG A 90 11.50 26.03 -8.52
C ARG A 90 11.05 27.28 -7.78
N TYR A 91 9.74 27.45 -7.57
CA TYR A 91 9.23 28.53 -6.75
C TYR A 91 9.68 28.38 -5.29
N LEU A 92 9.53 27.20 -4.69
CA LEU A 92 9.92 26.92 -3.30
C LEU A 92 11.44 27.00 -3.08
N GLU A 93 12.27 26.71 -4.09
CA GLU A 93 13.72 26.83 -4.02
C GLU A 93 14.20 28.30 -4.00
N HIS A 94 13.50 29.19 -4.69
CA HIS A 94 13.97 30.56 -4.93
C HIS A 94 13.17 31.65 -4.19
N ALA A 95 12.00 31.31 -3.63
CA ALA A 95 11.17 32.27 -2.94
C ALA A 95 11.56 32.43 -1.46
N CYS A 96 11.73 33.67 -1.01
CA CYS A 96 11.78 34.01 0.41
C CYS A 96 10.35 34.07 0.97
N LEU A 97 9.84 32.93 1.43
CA LEU A 97 8.51 32.80 2.02
C LEU A 97 8.58 32.76 3.54
N THR A 98 7.54 33.24 4.21
CA THR A 98 7.34 32.93 5.63
C THR A 98 7.02 31.45 5.79
N ASP A 99 7.28 30.88 6.97
CA ASP A 99 6.99 29.47 7.25
C ASP A 99 5.53 29.12 6.95
N GLU A 100 4.58 30.00 7.30
CA GLU A 100 3.16 29.82 7.01
C GLU A 100 2.86 29.83 5.51
N ALA A 101 3.43 30.76 4.74
CA ALA A 101 3.21 30.83 3.30
C ALA A 101 3.86 29.66 2.56
N ARG A 102 5.03 29.21 3.04
CA ARG A 102 5.72 28.01 2.52
C ARG A 102 4.90 26.76 2.83
N ALA A 103 4.42 26.60 4.06
CA ALA A 103 3.57 25.47 4.45
C ALA A 103 2.29 25.38 3.61
N LYS A 104 1.59 26.51 3.39
CA LYS A 104 0.39 26.54 2.53
C LYS A 104 0.70 26.18 1.07
N THR A 105 1.86 26.60 0.57
CA THR A 105 2.33 26.23 -0.77
C THR A 105 2.63 24.73 -0.83
N CYS A 106 3.42 24.18 0.08
CA CYS A 106 3.70 22.73 0.16
C CYS A 106 2.40 21.92 0.27
N PHE A 107 1.43 22.37 1.08
CA PHE A 107 0.12 21.74 1.18
C PHE A 107 -0.66 21.73 -0.15
N SER A 108 -0.63 22.83 -0.92
CA SER A 108 -1.24 22.86 -2.26
C SER A 108 -0.56 21.90 -3.24
N VAL A 109 0.78 21.83 -3.25
CA VAL A 109 1.53 20.90 -4.11
C VAL A 109 1.24 19.44 -3.74
N ALA A 110 1.13 19.14 -2.44
CA ALA A 110 0.74 17.82 -1.96
C ALA A 110 -0.64 17.38 -2.49
N LYS A 111 -1.61 18.30 -2.61
CA LYS A 111 -2.94 17.99 -3.16
C LYS A 111 -2.86 17.58 -4.64
N ILE A 112 -2.07 18.30 -5.43
CA ILE A 112 -1.80 17.97 -6.83
C ILE A 112 -1.12 16.60 -6.93
N ALA A 113 -0.11 16.34 -6.09
CA ALA A 113 0.60 15.06 -6.05
C ALA A 113 -0.33 13.87 -5.69
N ILE A 114 -1.29 14.06 -4.77
CA ILE A 114 -2.29 13.05 -4.41
C ILE A 114 -3.21 12.72 -5.58
N GLU A 115 -3.68 13.73 -6.31
CA GLU A 115 -4.54 13.56 -7.49
C GLU A 115 -3.83 12.74 -8.58
N GLU A 116 -2.52 12.99 -8.76
CA GLU A 116 -1.64 12.24 -9.65
C GLU A 116 -1.14 10.91 -9.07
N LYS A 117 -1.63 10.51 -7.89
CA LYS A 117 -1.24 9.26 -7.20
C LYS A 117 0.25 9.15 -6.88
N GLN A 118 0.97 10.28 -6.82
CA GLN A 118 2.36 10.37 -6.39
C GLN A 118 2.41 10.51 -4.86
N TYR A 119 2.01 9.47 -4.15
CA TYR A 119 1.79 9.52 -2.70
C TYR A 119 3.10 9.73 -1.91
N GLU A 120 4.24 9.22 -2.38
CA GLU A 120 5.55 9.47 -1.75
C GLU A 120 5.92 10.96 -1.84
N ARG A 121 5.73 11.56 -3.02
CA ARG A 121 6.00 12.99 -3.25
C ARG A 121 5.06 13.86 -2.42
N ALA A 122 3.77 13.48 -2.36
CA ALA A 122 2.79 14.16 -1.53
C ALA A 122 3.21 14.16 -0.04
N LEU A 123 3.66 13.03 0.49
CA LEU A 123 4.10 12.93 1.89
C LEU A 123 5.27 13.84 2.20
N ALA A 124 6.25 13.95 1.29
CA ALA A 124 7.39 14.84 1.50
C ALA A 124 6.93 16.29 1.73
N TYR A 125 6.03 16.81 0.89
CA TYR A 125 5.50 18.17 1.07
C TYR A 125 4.58 18.30 2.29
N LEU A 126 3.80 17.26 2.62
CA LEU A 126 2.93 17.29 3.82
C LEU A 126 3.76 17.38 5.10
N TYR A 127 4.85 16.62 5.21
CA TYR A 127 5.77 16.70 6.35
C TYR A 127 6.54 18.00 6.41
N GLU A 128 6.96 18.55 5.26
CA GLU A 128 7.56 19.88 5.23
C GLU A 128 6.57 20.95 5.71
N ALA A 129 5.32 20.91 5.24
CA ALA A 129 4.27 21.84 5.66
C ALA A 129 3.98 21.75 7.16
N GLU A 130 3.90 20.53 7.71
CA GLU A 130 3.68 20.30 9.14
C GLU A 130 4.84 20.80 9.99
N MET A 131 6.08 20.54 9.58
CA MET A 131 7.28 21.00 10.29
C MET A 131 7.36 22.53 10.35
N LEU A 132 7.01 23.21 9.25
CA LEU A 132 7.04 24.66 9.15
C LEU A 132 5.89 25.35 9.90
N ALA A 133 4.68 24.75 9.88
CA ALA A 133 3.50 25.35 10.48
C ALA A 133 2.63 24.31 11.23
N PRO A 134 3.07 23.85 12.42
CA PRO A 134 2.44 22.75 13.16
C PRO A 134 1.04 23.08 13.70
N ASP A 135 0.73 24.36 13.86
CA ASP A 135 -0.57 24.86 14.35
C ASP A 135 -1.31 25.68 13.28
N SER A 136 -1.07 25.36 12.00
CA SER A 136 -1.78 25.99 10.88
C SER A 136 -3.27 25.64 10.84
N ASP A 137 -4.04 26.49 10.17
CA ASP A 137 -5.46 26.28 9.87
C ASP A 137 -5.72 25.02 9.02
N VAL A 138 -4.71 24.55 8.28
CA VAL A 138 -4.81 23.35 7.44
C VAL A 138 -4.40 22.06 8.15
N LYS A 139 -4.00 22.09 9.42
CA LYS A 139 -3.47 20.94 10.18
C LYS A 139 -4.37 19.70 10.10
N ASP A 140 -5.67 19.85 10.30
CA ASP A 140 -6.60 18.72 10.29
C ASP A 140 -6.76 18.11 8.89
N GLU A 141 -6.80 18.93 7.84
CA GLU A 141 -6.85 18.45 6.46
C GLU A 141 -5.52 17.81 6.05
N LEU A 142 -4.39 18.38 6.48
CA LEU A 142 -3.05 17.85 6.32
C LEU A 142 -2.92 16.46 6.93
N ASN A 143 -3.32 16.30 8.19
CA ASN A 143 -3.27 15.00 8.87
C ASN A 143 -4.08 13.93 8.14
N LYS A 144 -5.30 14.27 7.68
CA LYS A 144 -6.12 13.36 6.86
C LYS A 144 -5.43 12.97 5.55
N LYS A 145 -4.73 13.91 4.90
CA LYS A 145 -3.99 13.65 3.66
C LYS A 145 -2.73 12.82 3.88
N VAL A 146 -2.03 13.02 5.01
CA VAL A 146 -0.91 12.15 5.41
C VAL A 146 -1.43 10.73 5.57
N VAL A 147 -2.50 10.55 6.35
CA VAL A 147 -3.15 9.23 6.53
C VAL A 147 -3.49 8.59 5.19
N LEU A 148 -4.13 9.34 4.29
CA LEU A 148 -4.48 8.87 2.95
C LEU A 148 -3.24 8.42 2.15
N CYS A 149 -2.21 9.25 2.06
CA CYS A 149 -1.01 8.92 1.28
C CYS A 149 -0.34 7.68 1.84
N LEU A 150 -0.21 7.63 3.16
CA LEU A 150 0.32 6.50 3.88
C LEU A 150 -0.45 5.21 3.52
N GLU A 151 -1.77 5.19 3.66
CA GLU A 151 -2.61 4.03 3.32
C GLU A 151 -2.41 3.54 1.87
N LYS A 152 -2.22 4.48 0.93
CA LYS A 152 -2.04 4.18 -0.49
C LYS A 152 -0.67 3.59 -0.82
N LEU A 153 0.36 3.94 -0.07
CA LEU A 153 1.73 3.41 -0.22
C LEU A 153 1.88 1.98 0.32
N GLY A 154 0.89 1.49 1.05
CA GLY A 154 0.86 0.13 1.56
C GLY A 154 1.14 0.06 3.05
N ARG A 155 0.44 -0.87 3.70
CA ARG A 155 0.40 -1.07 5.15
C ARG A 155 1.73 -1.62 5.68
N THR A 156 2.70 -0.73 5.94
CA THR A 156 3.95 -1.06 6.63
C THR A 156 3.87 -0.69 8.12
N SER A 157 4.71 -1.25 8.98
CA SER A 157 4.67 -0.98 10.43
C SER A 157 5.05 0.44 10.76
N ALA A 158 5.96 1.01 9.96
CA ALA A 158 6.30 2.42 10.03
C ALA A 158 5.06 3.29 9.72
N LEU A 159 4.25 2.87 8.74
CA LEU A 159 2.97 3.49 8.43
C LEU A 159 2.01 3.45 9.60
N GLN A 160 1.82 2.26 10.19
CA GLN A 160 0.82 2.06 11.21
C GLN A 160 1.21 2.79 12.50
N ARG A 161 2.51 2.85 12.84
CA ARG A 161 3.03 3.70 13.92
C ARG A 161 2.81 5.19 13.67
N GLU A 162 3.08 5.67 12.47
CA GLU A 162 2.86 7.08 12.11
C GLU A 162 1.37 7.43 12.12
N LEU A 163 0.52 6.55 11.56
CA LEU A 163 -0.93 6.62 11.66
C LEU A 163 -1.39 6.57 13.12
N GLU A 164 -0.79 5.75 13.99
CA GLU A 164 -1.12 5.70 15.42
C GLU A 164 -0.73 6.98 16.16
N THR A 165 0.37 7.62 15.75
CA THR A 165 0.82 8.89 16.34
C THR A 165 -0.05 10.06 15.86
N ARG A 166 -0.57 9.97 14.63
CA ARG A 166 -1.33 11.05 13.96
C ARG A 166 -2.84 10.89 14.02
N SER A 167 -3.35 9.67 14.16
CA SER A 167 -4.77 9.40 14.13
C SER A 167 -5.37 9.58 15.51
N THR A 168 -6.46 10.34 15.53
CA THR A 168 -7.51 10.31 16.54
C THR A 168 -8.28 8.97 16.57
N ALA A 169 -7.75 7.90 15.94
CA ALA A 169 -8.44 6.62 15.82
C ALA A 169 -8.40 5.79 17.12
N ARG A 170 -7.43 6.03 18.00
CA ARG A 170 -7.53 5.58 19.39
C ARG A 170 -8.50 6.50 20.09
N ARG A 171 -9.75 6.05 20.27
CA ARG A 171 -10.65 6.72 21.21
C ARG A 171 -10.03 6.58 22.59
N THR A 172 -9.57 7.70 23.11
CA THR A 172 -9.12 7.81 24.49
C THR A 172 -10.33 8.07 25.37
N ALA A 173 -10.17 7.97 26.70
CA ALA A 173 -11.24 8.29 27.64
C ALA A 173 -11.83 9.71 27.45
N LYS A 174 -11.12 10.62 26.78
CA LYS A 174 -11.57 11.99 26.50
C LYS A 174 -12.48 12.11 25.25
N ASP A 175 -12.47 11.10 24.39
CA ASP A 175 -13.18 11.11 23.08
C ASP A 175 -14.53 10.37 23.14
N ILE A 176 -14.97 10.00 24.35
CA ILE A 176 -16.15 9.16 24.60
C ILE A 176 -17.36 10.06 24.81
N ALA A 177 -18.39 9.84 24.00
CA ALA A 177 -19.64 10.57 24.17
C ALA A 177 -20.30 10.18 25.51
N PRO A 178 -21.04 11.09 26.19
CA PRO A 178 -21.63 10.82 27.51
C PRO A 178 -22.51 9.57 27.57
N GLU A 179 -23.12 9.20 26.44
CA GLU A 179 -23.99 8.04 26.30
C GLU A 179 -23.27 6.71 26.01
N GLU A 180 -21.95 6.71 25.83
CA GLU A 180 -21.17 5.49 25.55
C GLU A 180 -20.60 4.89 26.83
N ILE A 181 -20.74 3.57 26.95
CA ILE A 181 -20.28 2.83 28.13
C ILE A 181 -18.91 2.24 27.84
N VAL A 182 -17.93 2.60 28.67
CA VAL A 182 -16.60 2.01 28.63
C VAL A 182 -16.64 0.56 29.11
N LEU A 183 -16.25 -0.36 28.24
CA LEU A 183 -16.20 -1.80 28.54
C LEU A 183 -14.79 -2.30 28.82
N ALA A 184 -13.76 -1.68 28.23
CA ALA A 184 -12.36 -2.01 28.50
C ALA A 184 -11.45 -0.81 28.24
N GLU A 185 -10.34 -0.72 28.98
CA GLU A 185 -9.27 0.27 28.78
C GLU A 185 -7.91 -0.44 28.81
N PHE A 186 -7.03 -0.13 27.86
CA PHE A 186 -5.66 -0.66 27.82
C PHE A 186 -4.78 0.24 26.96
N GLY A 187 -3.54 0.48 27.40
CA GLY A 187 -2.54 1.20 26.59
C GLY A 187 -2.95 2.61 26.13
N GLY A 188 -3.87 3.28 26.84
CA GLY A 188 -4.43 4.58 26.46
C GLY A 188 -5.61 4.51 25.49
N GLU A 189 -6.03 3.31 25.08
CA GLU A 189 -7.23 3.06 24.28
C GLU A 189 -8.41 2.64 25.14
N VAL A 190 -9.60 2.95 24.65
CA VAL A 190 -10.86 2.50 25.24
C VAL A 190 -11.69 1.72 24.22
N ILE A 191 -12.36 0.66 24.68
CA ILE A 191 -13.42 -0.05 23.95
C ILE A 191 -14.75 0.30 24.59
N THR A 192 -15.69 0.82 23.80
CA THR A 192 -17.06 1.09 24.26
C THR A 192 -18.03 -0.03 23.89
N ASP A 193 -19.24 0.02 24.45
CA ASP A 193 -20.36 -0.84 24.09
C ASP A 193 -20.72 -0.76 22.61
N LYS A 194 -20.72 0.46 22.05
CA LYS A 194 -20.93 0.66 20.60
C LYS A 194 -19.81 0.05 19.77
N ASP A 195 -18.57 0.07 20.24
CA ASP A 195 -17.45 -0.57 19.53
C ASP A 195 -17.61 -2.09 19.49
N LEU A 196 -17.99 -2.69 20.62
CA LEU A 196 -18.23 -4.12 20.71
C LEU A 196 -19.37 -4.57 19.79
N GLU A 197 -20.47 -3.80 19.73
CA GLU A 197 -21.61 -4.11 18.86
C GLU A 197 -21.22 -4.05 17.38
N ARG A 198 -20.46 -3.03 16.95
CA ARG A 198 -19.99 -2.93 15.57
C ARG A 198 -19.10 -4.11 15.15
N GLU A 199 -18.31 -4.66 16.06
CA GLU A 199 -17.52 -5.86 15.76
C GLU A 199 -18.40 -7.11 15.63
N ILE A 200 -19.48 -7.22 16.42
CA ILE A 200 -20.46 -8.32 16.29
C ILE A 200 -21.25 -8.19 14.98
N GLU A 201 -21.67 -6.99 14.60
CA GLU A 201 -22.41 -6.72 13.36
C GLU A 201 -21.62 -7.08 12.09
N ARG A 202 -20.29 -7.03 12.14
CA ARG A 202 -19.42 -7.46 11.02
C ARG A 202 -19.43 -8.98 10.80
N MET A 203 -19.85 -9.75 11.79
CA MET A 203 -19.93 -11.20 11.67
C MET A 203 -21.12 -11.63 10.78
N PRO A 204 -21.04 -12.80 10.14
CA PRO A 204 -22.19 -13.41 9.46
C PRO A 204 -23.39 -13.53 10.39
N GLU A 205 -24.59 -13.30 9.86
CA GLU A 205 -25.83 -13.25 10.65
C GLU A 205 -26.07 -14.52 11.50
N ALA A 206 -25.70 -15.69 10.96
CA ALA A 206 -25.78 -16.97 11.66
C ALA A 206 -24.95 -17.03 12.95
N ASP A 207 -23.82 -16.32 13.00
CA ASP A 207 -22.89 -16.33 14.13
C ASP A 207 -23.23 -15.27 15.18
N ARG A 208 -23.97 -14.21 14.79
CA ARG A 208 -24.35 -13.11 15.71
C ARG A 208 -25.21 -13.59 16.88
N ALA A 209 -26.09 -14.56 16.64
CA ALA A 209 -27.02 -15.09 17.65
C ALA A 209 -26.30 -15.63 18.90
N ALA A 210 -25.07 -16.12 18.74
CA ALA A 210 -24.26 -16.66 19.83
C ALA A 210 -23.80 -15.59 20.85
N TYR A 211 -23.86 -14.30 20.49
CA TYR A 211 -23.41 -13.18 21.32
C TYR A 211 -24.57 -12.38 21.95
N SER A 212 -25.76 -12.99 22.03
CA SER A 212 -26.89 -12.44 22.77
C SER A 212 -26.73 -12.59 24.29
N ALA A 213 -26.03 -13.63 24.75
CA ALA A 213 -25.78 -13.89 26.16
C ALA A 213 -24.67 -12.99 26.74
N PRO A 214 -24.85 -12.39 27.94
CA PRO A 214 -23.85 -11.51 28.56
C PRO A 214 -22.47 -12.17 28.73
N GLU A 215 -22.43 -13.45 29.08
CA GLU A 215 -21.19 -14.21 29.29
C GLU A 215 -20.40 -14.36 27.99
N LYS A 216 -21.11 -14.63 26.88
CA LYS A 216 -20.50 -14.73 25.55
C LYS A 216 -20.00 -13.39 25.03
N ARG A 217 -20.71 -12.30 25.33
CA ARG A 217 -20.25 -10.94 25.04
C ARG A 217 -19.00 -10.58 25.84
N ALA A 218 -18.94 -10.96 27.12
CA ALA A 218 -17.77 -10.73 27.96
C ALA A 218 -16.54 -11.53 27.49
N GLU A 219 -16.74 -12.80 27.08
CA GLU A 219 -15.70 -13.63 26.45
C GLU A 219 -15.20 -12.99 25.15
N PHE A 220 -16.12 -12.52 24.30
CA PHE A 220 -15.78 -11.84 23.06
C PHE A 220 -14.99 -10.55 23.29
N LEU A 221 -15.44 -9.69 24.21
CA LEU A 221 -14.73 -8.47 24.61
C LEU A 221 -13.32 -8.79 25.09
N ARG A 222 -13.15 -9.81 25.95
CA ARG A 222 -11.83 -10.25 26.43
C ARG A 222 -10.93 -10.65 25.25
N ASN A 223 -11.44 -11.46 24.32
CA ASN A 223 -10.68 -11.91 23.16
C ASN A 223 -10.30 -10.73 22.24
N LEU A 224 -11.21 -9.76 22.06
CA LEU A 224 -10.96 -8.55 21.30
C LEU A 224 -9.82 -7.71 21.92
N VAL A 225 -9.83 -7.51 23.24
CA VAL A 225 -8.75 -6.82 23.96
C VAL A 225 -7.43 -7.58 23.80
N ILE A 226 -7.43 -8.90 23.99
CA ILE A 226 -6.22 -9.73 23.81
C ILE A 226 -5.66 -9.57 22.40
N GLN A 227 -6.51 -9.65 21.37
CA GLN A 227 -6.10 -9.48 19.99
C GLN A 227 -5.47 -8.10 19.75
N ARG A 228 -6.06 -7.02 20.27
CA ARG A 228 -5.55 -5.64 20.13
C ARG A 228 -4.19 -5.45 20.81
N VAL A 229 -4.03 -6.00 22.02
CA VAL A 229 -2.74 -5.94 22.74
C VAL A 229 -1.66 -6.74 22.00
N LEU A 230 -2.01 -7.91 21.47
CA LEU A 230 -1.05 -8.75 20.75
C LEU A 230 -0.64 -8.14 19.40
N ILE A 231 -1.58 -7.54 18.65
CA ILE A 231 -1.24 -6.89 17.38
C ILE A 231 -0.37 -5.65 17.61
N ASP A 232 -0.65 -4.81 18.61
CA ASP A 232 0.22 -3.68 18.98
C ASP A 232 1.65 -4.17 19.28
N LYS A 233 1.79 -5.24 20.07
CA LYS A 233 3.10 -5.85 20.33
C LYS A 233 3.78 -6.35 19.06
N ALA A 234 3.05 -7.05 18.18
CA ALA A 234 3.59 -7.60 16.94
C ALA A 234 4.05 -6.50 15.97
N LEU A 235 3.29 -5.40 15.85
CA LEU A 235 3.63 -4.26 15.01
C LEU A 235 4.85 -3.49 15.54
N ARG A 236 4.99 -3.35 16.86
CA ARG A 236 6.21 -2.79 17.48
C ARG A 236 7.45 -3.66 17.23
N GLN A 237 7.25 -4.95 16.99
CA GLN A 237 8.30 -5.89 16.60
C GLN A 237 8.49 -5.99 15.08
N GLU A 238 7.78 -5.15 14.31
CA GLU A 238 7.84 -5.09 12.85
C GLU A 238 7.51 -6.44 12.18
N LEU A 239 6.72 -7.29 12.84
CA LEU A 239 6.33 -8.61 12.31
C LEU A 239 5.43 -8.51 11.08
N ASP A 240 4.78 -7.37 10.89
CA ASP A 240 4.07 -7.06 9.66
C ASP A 240 5.00 -6.74 8.49
N ALA A 241 6.25 -6.33 8.72
CA ALA A 241 7.25 -6.16 7.65
C ALA A 241 8.01 -7.46 7.34
N ASP A 242 7.74 -8.53 8.08
CA ASP A 242 8.34 -9.83 7.86
C ASP A 242 7.99 -10.37 6.46
N LYS A 243 8.99 -10.95 5.78
CA LYS A 243 8.85 -11.40 4.39
C LYS A 243 7.87 -12.55 4.23
N GLU A 244 7.83 -13.46 5.20
CA GLU A 244 6.90 -14.59 5.17
C GLU A 244 5.47 -14.09 5.36
N VAL A 245 5.26 -13.20 6.33
CA VAL A 245 3.96 -12.56 6.57
C VAL A 245 3.48 -11.80 5.34
N GLN A 246 4.33 -10.98 4.73
CA GLN A 246 4.00 -10.23 3.52
C GLN A 246 3.65 -11.16 2.34
N ALA A 247 4.44 -12.22 2.12
CA ALA A 247 4.13 -13.20 1.07
C ALA A 247 2.79 -13.91 1.29
N GLN A 248 2.46 -14.26 2.54
CA GLN A 248 1.18 -14.86 2.88
C GLN A 248 0.02 -13.89 2.67
N LEU A 249 0.16 -12.63 3.07
CA LEU A 249 -0.84 -11.58 2.85
C LEU A 249 -1.09 -11.34 1.36
N GLU A 250 -0.03 -11.27 0.54
CA GLU A 250 -0.16 -11.14 -0.90
C GLU A 250 -0.85 -12.35 -1.53
N ALA A 251 -0.48 -13.57 -1.15
CA ALA A 251 -1.13 -14.78 -1.62
C ALA A 251 -2.62 -14.82 -1.26
N GLN A 252 -2.97 -14.47 -0.02
CA GLN A 252 -4.35 -14.42 0.45
C GLN A 252 -5.15 -13.33 -0.28
N ARG A 253 -4.57 -12.14 -0.47
CA ARG A 253 -5.18 -11.06 -1.25
C ARG A 253 -5.48 -11.50 -2.68
N ASN A 254 -4.52 -12.10 -3.36
CA ASN A 254 -4.69 -12.60 -4.72
C ASN A 254 -5.79 -13.67 -4.79
N SER A 255 -5.80 -14.61 -3.83
CA SER A 255 -6.83 -15.64 -3.73
C SER A 255 -8.23 -15.04 -3.57
N LEU A 256 -8.41 -14.06 -2.68
CA LEU A 256 -9.71 -13.40 -2.48
C LEU A 256 -10.19 -12.67 -3.73
N ILE A 257 -9.30 -11.99 -4.45
CA ILE A 257 -9.64 -11.28 -5.70
C ILE A 257 -10.08 -12.28 -6.77
N VAL A 258 -9.32 -13.37 -6.96
CA VAL A 258 -9.68 -14.43 -7.92
C VAL A 258 -11.01 -15.07 -7.54
N HIS A 259 -11.22 -15.39 -6.26
CA HIS A 259 -12.49 -15.94 -5.78
C HIS A 259 -13.66 -14.99 -6.06
N LYS A 260 -13.48 -13.69 -5.81
CA LYS A 260 -14.52 -12.68 -6.12
C LYS A 260 -14.83 -12.61 -7.61
N LEU A 261 -13.82 -12.69 -8.47
CA LEU A 261 -13.99 -12.73 -9.92
C LEU A 261 -14.78 -13.96 -10.36
N LEU A 262 -14.41 -15.16 -9.89
CA LEU A 262 -15.13 -16.38 -10.23
C LEU A 262 -16.58 -16.36 -9.71
N ALA A 263 -16.80 -15.81 -8.51
CA ALA A 263 -18.15 -15.66 -7.97
C ALA A 263 -19.04 -14.78 -8.86
N SER A 264 -18.52 -13.65 -9.35
CA SER A 264 -19.29 -12.73 -10.22
C SER A 264 -19.41 -13.23 -11.67
N GLU A 265 -18.34 -13.80 -12.23
CA GLU A 265 -18.31 -14.17 -13.64
C GLU A 265 -18.90 -15.53 -13.94
N VAL A 266 -18.87 -16.45 -12.96
CA VAL A 266 -19.32 -17.83 -13.10
C VAL A 266 -20.49 -18.11 -12.19
N GLN A 267 -20.29 -18.12 -10.87
CA GLN A 267 -21.26 -18.69 -9.92
C GLN A 267 -22.63 -17.98 -9.94
N GLN A 268 -22.65 -16.65 -10.06
CA GLN A 268 -23.88 -15.86 -10.12
C GLN A 268 -24.69 -16.08 -11.42
N LYS A 269 -24.08 -16.58 -12.49
CA LYS A 269 -24.72 -16.80 -13.79
C LYS A 269 -25.28 -18.23 -13.95
N ILE A 270 -24.98 -19.12 -13.00
CA ILE A 270 -25.46 -20.51 -13.04
C ILE A 270 -26.93 -20.58 -12.66
N SER A 271 -27.76 -21.01 -13.61
CA SER A 271 -29.13 -21.48 -13.36
C SER A 271 -29.23 -23.00 -13.51
N VAL A 272 -30.08 -23.62 -12.72
CA VAL A 272 -30.41 -25.05 -12.77
C VAL A 272 -31.93 -25.15 -12.76
N THR A 273 -32.53 -25.82 -13.74
CA THR A 273 -33.98 -26.05 -13.76
C THR A 273 -34.35 -27.39 -13.13
N LYS A 274 -35.63 -27.59 -12.80
CA LYS A 274 -36.11 -28.86 -12.24
C LYS A 274 -35.84 -30.03 -13.19
N GLU A 275 -36.02 -29.80 -14.49
CA GLU A 275 -35.77 -30.78 -15.54
C GLU A 275 -34.29 -31.16 -15.63
N ASP A 276 -33.38 -30.20 -15.39
CA ASP A 276 -31.94 -30.49 -15.31
C ASP A 276 -31.63 -31.42 -14.13
N VAL A 277 -32.23 -31.17 -12.96
CA VAL A 277 -32.05 -31.99 -11.76
C VAL A 277 -32.60 -33.40 -11.95
N GLU A 278 -33.77 -33.54 -12.58
CA GLU A 278 -34.35 -34.86 -12.90
C GLU A 278 -33.49 -35.64 -13.90
N ARG A 279 -32.97 -34.98 -14.95
CA ARG A 279 -32.06 -35.60 -15.92
C ARG A 279 -30.77 -36.05 -15.25
N PHE A 280 -30.19 -35.21 -14.40
CA PHE A 280 -28.99 -35.52 -13.64
C PHE A 280 -29.19 -36.72 -12.72
N TYR A 281 -30.29 -36.76 -11.97
CA TYR A 281 -30.64 -37.89 -11.11
C TYR A 281 -30.70 -39.22 -11.87
N LYS A 282 -31.30 -39.22 -13.07
CA LYS A 282 -31.41 -40.42 -13.93
C LYS A 282 -30.07 -40.83 -14.54
N ALA A 283 -29.24 -39.85 -14.92
CA ALA A 283 -27.96 -40.09 -15.57
C ALA A 283 -26.87 -40.56 -14.60
N GLU A 284 -26.93 -40.13 -13.33
CA GLU A 284 -25.90 -40.41 -12.33
C GLU A 284 -26.46 -40.99 -11.02
N PRO A 285 -27.06 -42.20 -11.07
CA PRO A 285 -27.72 -42.80 -9.91
C PRO A 285 -26.78 -43.12 -8.74
N ASP A 286 -25.48 -43.29 -9.00
CA ASP A 286 -24.48 -43.64 -7.99
C ASP A 286 -24.36 -42.58 -6.88
N HIS A 287 -24.61 -41.30 -7.19
CA HIS A 287 -24.60 -40.22 -6.20
C HIS A 287 -25.74 -40.31 -5.18
N PHE A 288 -26.75 -41.14 -5.44
CA PHE A 288 -28.01 -41.20 -4.68
C PHE A 288 -28.27 -42.56 -4.03
N LYS A 289 -27.26 -43.43 -3.97
CA LYS A 289 -27.37 -44.73 -3.30
C LYS A 289 -27.43 -44.58 -1.78
N ALA A 290 -28.27 -45.39 -1.14
CA ALA A 290 -28.36 -45.49 0.30
C ALA A 290 -27.08 -46.10 0.87
N PRO A 291 -26.48 -45.54 1.94
CA PRO A 291 -25.21 -46.03 2.49
C PRO A 291 -25.25 -47.51 2.93
N ASN A 292 -26.42 -47.97 3.37
CA ASN A 292 -26.56 -49.28 4.00
C ASN A 292 -27.05 -50.38 3.05
N SER A 293 -27.86 -50.05 2.03
CA SER A 293 -28.41 -51.05 1.10
C SER A 293 -27.83 -50.97 -0.31
N GLY A 294 -27.23 -49.83 -0.68
CA GLY A 294 -26.74 -49.60 -2.05
C GLY A 294 -27.84 -49.30 -3.07
N ASP A 295 -29.11 -49.32 -2.67
CA ASP A 295 -30.25 -48.99 -3.53
C ASP A 295 -30.32 -47.49 -3.79
N VAL A 296 -30.75 -47.11 -5.00
CA VAL A 296 -30.96 -45.71 -5.37
C VAL A 296 -32.18 -45.15 -4.63
N LEU A 297 -32.00 -44.08 -3.86
CA LEU A 297 -33.08 -43.42 -3.13
C LEU A 297 -34.03 -42.69 -4.09
N PRO A 298 -35.36 -42.70 -3.85
CA PRO A 298 -36.33 -42.00 -4.69
C PRO A 298 -36.02 -40.52 -4.88
N PHE A 299 -36.27 -39.98 -6.08
CA PHE A 299 -35.95 -38.60 -6.46
C PHE A 299 -36.44 -37.56 -5.44
N ASP A 300 -37.68 -37.68 -4.95
CA ASP A 300 -38.26 -36.73 -4.00
C ASP A 300 -37.47 -36.63 -2.69
N GLN A 301 -36.78 -37.70 -2.27
CA GLN A 301 -35.95 -37.70 -1.06
C GLN A 301 -34.58 -37.07 -1.27
N VAL A 302 -34.10 -37.02 -2.51
CA VAL A 302 -32.75 -36.56 -2.85
C VAL A 302 -32.73 -35.33 -3.76
N ARG A 303 -33.88 -34.75 -4.10
CA ARG A 303 -33.98 -33.61 -5.02
C ARG A 303 -33.02 -32.47 -4.67
N ASP A 304 -33.05 -32.00 -3.42
CA ASP A 304 -32.20 -30.87 -3.00
C ASP A 304 -30.71 -31.25 -2.99
N ARG A 305 -30.38 -32.54 -2.76
CA ARG A 305 -29.02 -33.07 -2.88
C ARG A 305 -28.59 -33.13 -4.35
N ALA A 306 -29.46 -33.61 -5.24
CA ALA A 306 -29.22 -33.68 -6.67
C ALA A 306 -29.00 -32.29 -7.26
N GLU A 307 -29.80 -31.31 -6.85
CA GLU A 307 -29.64 -29.91 -7.25
C GLU A 307 -28.30 -29.33 -6.80
N ARG A 308 -27.90 -29.53 -5.53
CA ARG A 308 -26.60 -29.07 -5.02
C ARG A 308 -25.43 -29.68 -5.79
N ILE A 309 -25.43 -30.99 -6.00
CA ILE A 309 -24.35 -31.67 -6.72
C ILE A 309 -24.30 -31.19 -8.17
N LEU A 310 -25.45 -31.09 -8.85
CA LEU A 310 -25.52 -30.59 -10.22
C LEU A 310 -25.02 -29.16 -10.32
N ARG A 311 -25.40 -28.28 -9.39
CA ARG A 311 -24.93 -26.90 -9.35
C ARG A 311 -23.42 -26.81 -9.15
N MET A 312 -22.85 -27.64 -8.27
CA MET A 312 -21.40 -27.72 -8.08
C MET A 312 -20.70 -28.18 -9.36
N LYS A 313 -21.16 -29.27 -9.99
CA LYS A 313 -20.59 -29.76 -11.25
C LYS A 313 -20.64 -28.71 -12.36
N LYS A 314 -21.80 -28.05 -12.53
CA LYS A 314 -21.96 -26.97 -13.52
C LYS A 314 -21.05 -25.79 -13.20
N SER A 315 -20.85 -25.47 -11.91
CA SER A 315 -19.91 -24.44 -11.49
C SER A 315 -18.47 -24.79 -11.83
N ASP A 316 -18.05 -26.03 -11.61
CA ASP A 316 -16.69 -26.47 -11.91
C ASP A 316 -16.43 -26.46 -13.43
N GLU A 317 -17.41 -26.89 -14.23
CA GLU A 317 -17.35 -26.87 -15.69
C GLU A 317 -17.26 -25.44 -16.23
N GLU A 318 -18.18 -24.56 -15.83
CA GLU A 318 -18.17 -23.15 -16.25
C GLU A 318 -16.91 -22.40 -15.78
N THR A 319 -16.39 -22.76 -14.59
CA THR A 319 -15.12 -22.22 -14.10
C THR A 319 -13.97 -22.63 -15.03
N ARG A 320 -13.92 -23.90 -15.44
CA ARG A 320 -12.91 -24.38 -16.39
C ARG A 320 -13.01 -23.66 -17.73
N VAL A 321 -14.22 -23.53 -18.29
CA VAL A 321 -14.44 -22.81 -19.56
C VAL A 321 -13.99 -21.35 -19.45
N PHE A 322 -14.33 -20.69 -18.34
CA PHE A 322 -13.90 -19.31 -18.09
C PHE A 322 -12.38 -19.19 -18.00
N ILE A 323 -11.72 -20.09 -17.27
CA ILE A 323 -10.26 -20.12 -17.16
C ILE A 323 -9.63 -20.34 -18.53
N ASP A 324 -10.08 -21.32 -19.30
CA ASP A 324 -9.55 -21.62 -20.63
C ASP A 324 -9.67 -20.41 -21.57
N LYS A 325 -10.80 -19.68 -21.51
CA LYS A 325 -11.00 -18.43 -22.24
C LYS A 325 -10.00 -17.35 -21.81
N VAL A 326 -9.83 -17.11 -20.51
CA VAL A 326 -8.90 -16.09 -19.99
C VAL A 326 -7.45 -16.44 -20.34
N LEU A 327 -7.08 -17.72 -20.30
CA LEU A 327 -5.76 -18.19 -20.71
C LEU A 327 -5.52 -17.97 -22.21
N ALA A 328 -6.51 -18.24 -23.06
CA ALA A 328 -6.43 -18.01 -24.49
C ALA A 328 -6.32 -16.51 -24.83
N GLU A 329 -7.09 -15.64 -24.16
CA GLU A 329 -7.01 -14.18 -24.32
C GLU A 329 -5.62 -13.61 -23.98
N LYS A 330 -4.86 -14.32 -23.14
CA LYS A 330 -3.51 -13.93 -22.73
C LYS A 330 -2.40 -14.69 -23.45
N ASP A 331 -2.74 -15.51 -24.45
CA ASP A 331 -1.80 -16.39 -25.15
C ASP A 331 -0.90 -17.19 -24.16
N ALA A 332 -1.50 -17.69 -23.09
CA ALA A 332 -0.77 -18.36 -22.02
C ALA A 332 -0.07 -19.63 -22.55
N LYS A 333 1.26 -19.70 -22.37
CA LYS A 333 2.09 -20.84 -22.79
C LYS A 333 2.61 -21.59 -21.57
N PHE A 334 2.35 -22.89 -21.54
CA PHE A 334 2.80 -23.78 -20.48
C PHE A 334 3.96 -24.64 -20.98
N PHE A 335 5.11 -24.56 -20.31
CA PHE A 335 6.31 -25.36 -20.60
C PHE A 335 6.42 -26.52 -19.61
N THR A 336 5.39 -27.37 -19.56
CA THR A 336 5.26 -28.44 -18.56
C THR A 336 6.33 -29.52 -18.69
N GLU A 337 6.93 -29.68 -19.88
CA GLU A 337 8.05 -30.58 -20.13
C GLU A 337 9.28 -30.28 -19.26
N ARG A 338 9.40 -29.03 -18.76
CA ARG A 338 10.50 -28.58 -17.90
C ARG A 338 10.30 -28.91 -16.41
N LEU A 339 9.14 -29.45 -16.04
CA LEU A 339 8.81 -29.79 -14.64
C LEU A 339 9.34 -31.17 -14.21
N LYS A 340 10.02 -31.90 -15.10
CA LYS A 340 10.62 -33.19 -14.74
C LYS A 340 11.68 -32.99 -13.65
N PRO A 341 11.66 -33.77 -12.56
CA PRO A 341 12.71 -33.73 -11.56
C PRO A 341 14.05 -34.08 -12.23
N ALA A 342 15.13 -33.42 -11.80
CA ALA A 342 16.47 -33.76 -12.26
C ALA A 342 16.73 -35.24 -11.96
N GLU A 343 16.80 -36.07 -13.00
CA GLU A 343 17.25 -37.46 -12.86
C GLU A 343 18.66 -37.43 -12.23
N GLY A 344 18.85 -38.27 -11.22
CA GLY A 344 19.91 -38.14 -10.22
C GLY A 344 21.32 -37.96 -10.79
N GLY A 345 22.00 -36.91 -10.30
CA GLY A 345 23.46 -36.91 -10.23
C GLY A 345 23.88 -37.97 -9.21
N THR A 346 24.41 -39.07 -9.73
CA THR A 346 25.17 -40.07 -8.96
C THR A 346 26.55 -39.53 -8.61
#